data_AF-A0AAP4X638-F1
#
_entry.id   AF-A0AAP4X638-F1
#
_cell.length_a   1.000
_cell.length_b   1.000
_cell.length_c   1.000
_cell.angle_alpha   90.00
_cell.angle_beta   90.00
_cell.angle_gamma   90.00
#
_symmetry.space_group_name_H-M   'P 1'
#
loop_
_entity.id
_entity.type
_entity.pdbx_description
1 polymer ?
#
loop_
_entity_poly.entity_id
_entity_poly.type
_entity_poly.pdbx_seq_one_letter_code
_entity_poly.pdbx_strand_id
1 'polypeptide(L)' 'MDMDLLIAPIIIFLVIVAPIWLVLHYRSKRQVSQGLTEAEFTQLNELIAQADKMGQRIETLEAILDTEAPEWRGKHEQG' A
#
# COMPACT_ATOMS: atom_id res chain seq x y z
N MET A 1 -27.83 29.55 -39.17
CA MET A 1 -26.60 29.47 -38.35
C MET A 1 -26.02 28.11 -38.59
N ASP A 2 -24.86 28.05 -39.23
CA ASP A 2 -24.20 26.80 -39.59
C ASP A 2 -23.77 26.07 -38.31
N MET A 3 -24.34 24.89 -38.09
CA MET A 3 -24.01 24.03 -36.94
C MET A 3 -22.51 23.71 -36.87
N ASP A 4 -21.82 23.79 -38.01
CA ASP A 4 -20.38 23.57 -38.14
C ASP A 4 -19.54 24.54 -37.28
N LEU A 5 -19.99 25.79 -37.10
CA LEU A 5 -19.28 26.77 -36.27
C LEU A 5 -19.27 26.37 -34.79
N LEU A 6 -20.32 25.67 -34.32
CA LEU A 6 -20.42 25.17 -32.95
C LEU A 6 -19.74 23.81 -32.78
N ILE A 7 -19.77 22.97 -33.81
CA ILE A 7 -19.22 21.61 -33.76
C ILE A 7 -17.69 21.59 -33.90
N ALA A 8 -17.10 22.45 -34.73
CA ALA A 8 -15.66 22.52 -34.94
C ALA A 8 -14.83 22.67 -33.64
N PRO A 9 -15.13 23.60 -32.71
CA PRO A 9 -14.39 23.69 -31.45
C PRO A 9 -14.60 22.48 -30.53
N ILE A 10 -15.78 21.84 -30.58
CA ILE A 10 -16.07 20.62 -29.79
C ILE A 10 -15.20 19.46 -30.28
N ILE A 11 -15.07 19.27 -31.59
CA ILE A 11 -14.23 18.20 -32.16
C ILE A 11 -12.77 18.41 -31.77
N ILE A 12 -12.24 19.64 -31.89
CA ILE A 12 -10.86 19.95 -31.49
C ILE A 12 -10.64 19.66 -30.00
N PHE A 13 -11.61 20.04 -29.16
CA PHE A 13 -11.57 19.75 -27.73
C PHE A 13 -11.54 18.23 -27.47
N LEU A 14 -12.38 17.45 -28.14
CA LEU A 14 -12.41 15.99 -27.99
C LEU A 14 -11.11 15.33 -28.46
N VAL A 15 -10.53 15.80 -29.57
CA VAL A 15 -9.26 15.28 -30.10
C VAL A 15 -8.09 15.53 -29.16
N ILE A 16 -8.15 16.53 -28.28
CA ILE A 16 -7.09 16.81 -27.30
C ILE A 16 -7.41 16.21 -25.92
N VAL A 17 -8.61 16.44 -25.41
CA VAL A 17 -8.97 16.07 -24.04
C VAL A 17 -9.23 14.57 -23.90
N ALA A 18 -9.87 13.94 -24.88
CA ALA A 18 -10.13 12.49 -24.82
C ALA A 18 -8.83 11.65 -24.79
N PRO A 19 -7.80 11.89 -25.61
CA PRO A 19 -6.56 11.12 -25.50
C PRO A 19 -5.77 11.42 -24.22
N ILE A 20 -5.77 12.66 -23.72
CA ILE A 20 -5.15 12.98 -22.44
C ILE A 20 -5.85 12.19 -21.32
N TRP A 21 -7.18 12.17 -21.31
CA TRP A 21 -7.96 11.41 -20.34
C TRP A 21 -7.70 9.90 -20.45
N LEU A 22 -7.64 9.35 -21.66
CA LEU A 22 -7.31 7.95 -21.90
C LEU A 22 -5.94 7.59 -21.32
N VAL A 23 -4.92 8.41 -21.60
CA VAL A 23 -3.56 8.22 -21.06
C VAL A 23 -3.57 8.27 -19.54
N LEU A 24 -4.25 9.25 -18.92
CA LEU A 24 -4.35 9.35 -17.46
C LEU A 24 -5.08 8.15 -16.85
N HIS A 25 -6.19 7.72 -17.46
CA HIS A 25 -6.98 6.58 -17.01
C HIS A 25 -6.17 5.28 -17.03
N TYR A 26 -5.47 5.03 -18.13
CA TYR A 26 -4.65 3.83 -18.28
C TYR A 26 -3.37 3.89 -17.45
N ARG A 27 -2.76 5.06 -17.28
CA ARG A 27 -1.58 5.22 -16.42
C ARG A 27 -1.91 4.99 -14.95
N SER A 28 -3.04 5.51 -14.46
CA SER A 28 -3.50 5.28 -13.09
C SER A 28 -3.82 3.80 -12.86
N LYS A 29 -4.54 3.15 -13.77
CA LYS A 29 -4.78 1.69 -13.70
C LYS A 29 -3.49 0.88 -13.68
N ARG A 30 -2.51 1.25 -14.52
CA ARG A 30 -1.20 0.59 -14.58
C ARG A 30 -0.39 0.76 -13.29
N GLN A 31 -0.46 1.92 -12.65
CA GLN A 31 0.22 2.17 -11.39
C GLN A 31 -0.38 1.34 -10.25
N VAL A 32 -1.70 1.14 -10.23
CA VAL A 32 -2.37 0.29 -9.22
C VAL A 32 -2.13 -1.20 -9.47
N SER A 33 -1.94 -1.62 -10.72
CA SER A 33 -1.63 -3.02 -11.07
C SER A 33 -0.13 -3.35 -11.10
N GLN A 34 0.74 -2.35 -10.94
CA GLN A 34 2.18 -2.58 -10.80
C GLN A 34 2.41 -3.10 -9.38
N GLY A 35 2.75 -4.39 -9.27
CA GLY A 35 3.20 -4.99 -8.02
C GLY A 35 4.48 -4.33 -7.50
N LEU A 36 4.99 -4.85 -6.38
CA LEU A 36 6.21 -4.33 -5.76
C LEU A 36 7.38 -4.33 -6.75
N THR A 37 8.13 -3.23 -6.76
CA THR A 37 9.45 -3.17 -7.36
C THR A 37 10.42 -4.11 -6.63
N GLU A 38 11.56 -4.42 -7.24
CA GLU A 38 12.58 -5.28 -6.62
C GLU A 38 13.10 -4.70 -5.28
N ALA A 39 13.23 -3.37 -5.19
CA ALA A 39 13.62 -2.69 -3.96
C ALA A 39 12.53 -2.82 -2.86
N GLU A 40 11.27 -2.62 -3.22
CA GLU A 40 10.14 -2.78 -2.29
C GLU A 40 9.99 -4.24 -1.85
N PHE A 41 10.21 -5.20 -2.74
CA PHE A 41 10.23 -6.62 -2.39
C PHE A 41 11.35 -6.96 -1.41
N THR A 42 12.54 -6.37 -1.60
CA THR A 42 13.66 -6.54 -0.68
C THR A 42 13.34 -5.97 0.70
N GLN A 43 12.80 -4.76 0.76
CA GLN A 43 12.37 -4.13 2.02
C GLN A 43 11.28 -4.95 2.73
N LEU A 44 10.31 -5.48 1.98
CA LEU A 44 9.26 -6.34 2.52
C LEU A 44 9.86 -7.60 3.18
N ASN A 45 10.80 -8.27 2.51
CA ASN A 45 11.46 -9.44 3.09
C ASN A 45 12.27 -9.10 4.34
N GLU A 46 12.91 -7.93 4.37
CA GLU A 46 13.61 -7.45 5.55
C GLU A 46 12.64 -7.22 6.73
N LEU A 47 11.48 -6.61 6.47
CA LEU A 47 10.42 -6.41 7.45
C LEU A 47 9.88 -7.74 8.00
N ILE A 48 9.69 -8.74 7.13
CA ILE A 48 9.26 -10.09 7.53
C ILE A 48 10.31 -10.72 8.45
N ALA A 49 11.59 -10.69 8.05
CA ALA A 49 12.68 -11.24 8.86
C ALA A 49 12.80 -10.53 10.23
N GLN A 50 12.55 -9.22 10.28
CA GLN A 50 12.53 -8.48 11.53
C GLN A 50 11.33 -8.88 12.41
N ALA A 51 10.16 -9.09 11.83
CA ALA A 51 8.97 -9.55 12.54
C ALA A 51 9.18 -10.94 13.15
N ASP A 52 9.75 -11.88 12.40
CA ASP A 52 10.10 -13.22 12.91
C ASP A 52 11.07 -13.14 14.09
N LYS A 53 12.13 -12.33 13.96
CA LYS A 53 13.09 -12.11 15.04
C LYS A 53 12.43 -11.49 16.27
N MET A 54 11.48 -10.58 16.07
CA MET A 54 10.74 -9.97 17.17
C MET A 54 9.85 -11.00 17.88
N GLY A 55 9.16 -11.86 17.13
CA GLY A 55 8.36 -12.96 17.67
C GLY A 55 9.17 -13.90 18.57
N GLN A 56 10.33 -14.36 18.09
CA GLN A 56 11.22 -15.22 18.88
C GLN A 56 11.70 -14.54 20.17
N ARG A 57 11.96 -13.22 20.10
CA ARG A 57 12.35 -12.44 21.29
C ARG A 57 11.20 -12.31 22.28
N ILE A 58 9.97 -12.11 21.81
CA ILE A 58 8.78 -12.06 22.67
C ILE A 58 8.61 -13.40 23.38
N GLU A 59 8.67 -14.53 22.66
CA GLU A 59 8.59 -15.87 23.27
C GLU A 59 9.67 -16.08 24.33
N THR A 60 10.91 -15.65 24.05
CA THR A 60 12.00 -15.71 25.02
C THR A 60 11.71 -14.86 26.26
N LEU A 61 11.18 -13.64 26.06
CA LEU A 61 10.83 -12.75 27.16
C LEU A 61 9.67 -13.32 27.98
N GLU A 62 8.64 -13.90 27.34
CA GLU A 62 7.54 -14.56 28.02
C GLU A 62 8.03 -15.75 28.86
N ALA A 63 8.94 -16.58 28.33
CA ALA A 63 9.53 -17.69 29.07
C ALA A 63 10.34 -17.24 30.30
N ILE A 64 11.12 -16.16 30.16
CA ILE A 64 11.83 -15.55 31.29
C ILE A 64 10.83 -15.01 32.31
N LEU A 65 9.79 -14.32 31.86
CA LEU A 65 8.81 -13.68 32.74
C LEU A 65 7.94 -14.70 33.48
N ASP A 66 7.59 -15.82 32.83
CA ASP A 66 6.92 -16.96 33.45
C ASP A 66 7.79 -17.63 34.53
N THR A 67 9.13 -17.54 34.43
CA THR A 67 10.07 -18.07 35.43
C THR A 67 10.32 -17.08 36.58
N GLU A 68 10.60 -15.81 36.25
CA GLU A 68 11.05 -14.79 37.20
C GLU A 68 9.89 -14.04 37.89
N ALA A 69 8.73 -13.97 37.26
CA ALA A 69 7.58 -13.21 37.76
C ALA A 69 6.24 -13.90 37.43
N PRO A 70 5.97 -15.12 37.93
CA PRO A 70 4.85 -15.98 37.50
C PRO A 70 3.45 -15.33 37.54
N GLU A 71 3.25 -14.29 38.36
CA GLU A 71 1.98 -13.54 38.47
C GLU A 71 1.83 -12.40 37.44
N TRP A 72 2.80 -12.20 36.53
CA TRP A 72 2.87 -11.04 35.64
C TRP A 72 1.65 -10.92 34.71
N ARG A 73 1.10 -12.06 34.25
CA ARG A 73 -0.04 -12.09 33.34
C ARG A 73 -1.30 -11.49 33.96
N GLY A 74 -1.59 -11.80 35.23
CA GLY A 74 -2.77 -11.29 35.94
C GLY A 74 -2.71 -9.80 36.30
N LYS A 75 -1.51 -9.18 36.25
CA LYS A 75 -1.32 -7.75 36.52
C LYS A 75 -1.68 -6.85 35.34
N HIS A 76 -1.73 -7.41 34.12
CA HIS A 76 -2.07 -6.68 32.89
C HIS A 76 -3.56 -6.79 32.49
N GLU A 77 -4.32 -7.72 33.06
CA GLU A 77 -5.76 -7.89 32.79
C GLU A 77 -6.66 -6.93 33.60
N GLN A 78 -6.10 -6.15 34.52
CA GLN A 78 -6.86 -5.26 35.43
C GLN A 78 -6.70 -3.75 35.13
N GLY A 79 -6.21 -3.38 33.94
CA GLY A 79 -6.00 -1.99 33.51
C GLY A 79 -6.74 -1.60 32.25
#